data_AF-A0A934SUG4-F1
#
_entry.id   AF-A0A934SUG4-F1
#
_cell.length_a   1.000
_cell.length_b   1.000
_cell.length_c   1.000
_cell.angle_alpha   90.00
_cell.angle_beta   90.00
_cell.angle_gamma   90.00
#
_symmetry.space_group_name_H-M   'P 1'
#
loop_
_entity.id
_entity.type
_entity.pdbx_description
1 polymer ?
#
loop_
_entity_poly.entity_id
_entity_poly.type
_entity_poly.pdbx_seq_one_letter_code
_entity_poly.pdbx_strand_id
1 'polypeptide(L)'
;MVYEFRPDLARLKEHFPKARELKTQRDEEDRNQDDGTVALMLIHPRSAEHGINLQHGRNIAWFSHNFNLETFEQVHERLGVVRQMQSGYDQVYPGVLPRRARHG
;
A
#
# COMPACT_ATOMS: atom_id res chain seq x y z
N MET A 1 -0.13 -5.78 2.22
CA MET A 1 -0.50 -6.63 3.37
C MET A 1 -0.29 -5.83 4.64
N VAL A 2 -1.24 -5.91 5.56
CA VAL A 2 -1.28 -5.12 6.79
C VAL A 2 -0.98 -6.04 7.97
N TYR A 3 -0.11 -5.59 8.89
CA TYR A 3 0.26 -6.35 10.09
C TYR A 3 0.20 -5.42 11.32
N GLU A 4 -0.20 -5.97 12.47
CA GLU A 4 -0.23 -5.22 13.73
C GLU A 4 1.00 -5.50 14.61
N PHE A 5 1.41 -6.76 14.73
CA PHE A 5 2.41 -7.17 15.71
C PHE A 5 3.79 -7.39 15.08
N ARG A 6 4.85 -7.00 15.78
CA ARG A 6 6.26 -7.23 15.32
C ARG A 6 6.60 -8.71 15.04
N PRO A 7 6.11 -9.69 15.83
CA PRO A 7 6.32 -11.10 15.50
C PRO A 7 5.72 -11.49 14.14
N ASP A 8 4.59 -10.89 13.75
CA ASP A 8 3.97 -11.14 12.45
C ASP A 8 4.80 -10.55 11.32
N LEU A 9 5.33 -9.34 11.50
CA LEU A 9 6.29 -8.77 10.55
C LEU A 9 7.49 -9.69 10.31
N ALA A 10 8.03 -10.30 11.38
CA ALA A 10 9.14 -11.24 11.25
C ALA A 10 8.76 -12.46 10.41
N ARG A 11 7.59 -13.07 10.70
CA ARG A 11 7.05 -14.20 9.91
C ARG A 11 6.81 -13.83 8.45
N LEU A 12 6.27 -12.65 8.20
CA LEU A 12 6.00 -12.17 6.84
C LEU A 12 7.30 -11.94 6.06
N LYS A 13 8.34 -11.38 6.68
CA LYS A 13 9.65 -11.21 6.04
C LYS A 13 10.35 -12.54 5.76
N GLU A 14 10.14 -13.54 6.62
CA GLU A 14 10.66 -14.90 6.40
C GLU A 14 9.98 -15.59 5.20
N HIS A 15 8.65 -15.52 5.11
CA HIS A 15 7.89 -16.18 4.04
C HIS A 15 7.91 -15.40 2.72
N PHE A 16 8.08 -14.09 2.78
CA PHE A 16 8.13 -13.20 1.63
C PHE A 16 9.41 -12.36 1.65
N PRO A 17 10.58 -12.94 1.32
CA PRO A 17 11.87 -12.28 1.44
C PRO A 17 12.03 -11.05 0.53
N LYS A 18 11.23 -10.96 -0.53
CA LYS A 18 11.17 -9.79 -1.44
C LYS A 18 10.17 -8.73 -1.00
N ALA A 19 9.39 -8.98 0.06
CA ALA A 19 8.43 -8.01 0.54
C ALA A 19 9.14 -6.82 1.18
N ARG A 20 8.69 -5.62 0.82
CA ARG A 20 9.23 -4.38 1.39
C ARG A 20 8.28 -3.83 2.42
N GLU A 21 8.84 -3.28 3.48
CA GLU A 21 8.08 -2.61 4.52
C GLU A 21 8.04 -1.11 4.23
N LEU A 22 6.85 -0.52 4.19
CA LEU A 22 6.70 0.93 4.02
C LEU A 22 6.64 1.59 5.40
N LYS A 23 7.69 2.32 5.78
CA LYS A 23 7.75 3.09 7.04
C LYS A 23 8.01 4.57 6.82
N THR A 24 8.72 4.90 5.75
CA THR A 24 9.25 6.24 5.49
C THR A 24 8.91 6.68 4.07
N GLN A 25 8.97 7.99 3.84
CA GLN A 25 8.82 8.56 2.50
C GLN A 25 9.85 7.99 1.51
N ARG A 26 11.05 7.69 1.97
CA ARG A 26 12.08 7.04 1.16
C ARG A 26 11.65 5.66 0.68
N ASP A 27 10.97 4.88 1.51
CA ASP A 27 10.43 3.57 1.11
C ASP A 27 9.38 3.71 -0.01
N GLU A 28 8.66 4.84 -0.06
CA GLU A 28 7.70 5.14 -1.13
C GLU A 28 8.38 5.58 -2.42
N GLU A 29 9.42 6.40 -2.32
CA GLU A 29 10.21 6.85 -3.46
C GLU A 29 10.92 5.67 -4.13
N ASP A 30 11.55 4.81 -3.32
CA ASP A 30 12.18 3.58 -3.78
C ASP A 30 11.17 2.65 -4.45
N ARG A 31 9.91 2.65 -3.99
CA ARG A 31 8.81 1.89 -4.59
C ARG A 31 8.27 2.51 -5.88
N ASN A 32 8.31 3.83 -6.04
CA ASN A 32 7.89 4.48 -7.28
C ASN A 32 8.94 4.35 -8.40
N GLN A 33 10.20 4.11 -8.02
CA GLN A 33 11.30 3.80 -8.93
C GLN A 33 11.36 2.32 -9.30
N ASP A 34 10.71 1.47 -8.50
CA ASP A 34 10.56 0.06 -8.77
C ASP A 34 9.65 -0.13 -10.00
N ASP A 35 10.15 -0.84 -11.01
CA ASP A 35 9.47 -1.10 -12.29
C ASP A 35 8.28 -2.07 -12.19
N GLY A 36 7.79 -2.32 -10.97
CA GLY A 36 6.77 -3.31 -10.65
C GLY A 36 7.33 -4.65 -10.18
N THR A 37 8.61 -4.72 -9.81
CA THR A 37 9.27 -5.94 -9.30
C THR A 37 8.90 -6.28 -7.86
N VAL A 38 8.47 -5.32 -7.05
CA VAL A 38 7.99 -5.53 -5.67
C VAL A 38 6.52 -5.91 -5.69
N ALA A 39 6.28 -7.22 -5.66
CA ALA A 39 4.94 -7.79 -5.68
C ALA A 39 4.16 -7.64 -4.35
N LEU A 40 4.85 -7.44 -3.22
CA LEU A 40 4.23 -7.39 -1.90
C LEU A 40 4.82 -6.29 -1.01
N MET A 41 3.93 -5.48 -0.45
CA MET A 41 4.28 -4.44 0.54
C MET A 41 3.68 -4.80 1.90
N LEU A 42 4.45 -4.55 2.96
CA LEU A 42 4.06 -4.72 4.35
C LEU A 42 3.86 -3.34 4.97
N ILE A 43 2.70 -3.12 5.59
CA ILE A 43 2.38 -1.84 6.23
C ILE A 43 1.89 -2.09 7.66
N HIS A 44 2.30 -1.21 8.57
CA HIS A 44 1.67 -1.12 9.89
C HIS A 44 0.49 -0.12 9.80
N PRO A 45 -0.70 -0.42 10.35
CA PRO A 45 -1.88 0.44 10.27
C PRO A 45 -1.62 1.89 10.69
N ARG A 46 -0.96 2.09 11.85
CA ARG A 46 -0.58 3.41 12.37
C ARG A 46 0.27 4.26 11.41
N SER A 47 1.00 3.64 10.48
CA SER A 47 1.77 4.39 9.48
C SER A 47 0.89 5.07 8.43
N ALA A 48 -0.39 4.66 8.27
CA ALA A 48 -1.37 5.32 7.42
C ALA A 48 -1.79 6.72 7.95
N GLU A 49 -1.68 6.94 9.26
CA GLU A 49 -1.89 8.25 9.90
C GLU A 49 -0.81 9.24 9.49
N HIS A 50 0.43 8.77 9.36
CA HIS A 50 1.62 9.59 9.04
C HIS A 50 1.81 9.88 7.55
N GLY A 51 0.77 9.70 6.74
CA GLY A 51 0.76 10.18 5.36
C GLY A 51 1.31 9.20 4.33
N ILE A 52 1.43 7.91 4.66
CA ILE A 52 1.91 6.93 3.67
C ILE A 52 0.99 6.85 2.45
N ASN A 53 1.57 6.90 1.25
CA ASN A 53 0.86 6.84 0.00
C ASN A 53 0.65 5.40 -0.51
N LEU A 54 -0.60 4.92 -0.45
CA LEU A 54 -1.00 3.58 -0.87
C LEU A 54 -1.71 3.53 -2.23
N GLN A 55 -1.84 4.65 -2.95
CA GLN A 55 -2.67 4.76 -4.17
C GLN A 55 -2.24 3.83 -5.31
N HIS A 56 -0.97 3.44 -5.36
CA HIS A 56 -0.42 2.50 -6.34
C HIS A 56 -0.66 1.03 -5.96
N GLY A 57 -1.22 0.77 -4.78
CA GLY A 57 -1.59 -0.57 -4.32
C GLY A 57 -2.79 -1.12 -5.11
N ARG A 58 -2.89 -2.46 -5.16
CA ARG A 58 -3.97 -3.15 -5.88
C ARG A 58 -5.02 -3.74 -4.96
N ASN A 59 -4.54 -4.50 -3.98
CA ASN A 59 -5.35 -5.24 -3.03
C ASN A 59 -4.78 -5.04 -1.62
N ILE A 60 -5.66 -4.94 -0.63
CA ILE A 60 -5.30 -5.00 0.79
C ILE A 60 -5.66 -6.39 1.31
N ALA A 61 -4.74 -6.97 2.07
CA ALA A 61 -4.95 -8.18 2.85
C ALA A 61 -4.43 -7.92 4.26
N TRP A 62 -5.22 -8.25 5.27
CA TRP A 62 -4.87 -8.11 6.68
C TRP A 62 -4.33 -9.45 7.19
N PHE A 63 -3.10 -9.46 7.70
CA PHE A 63 -2.48 -10.64 8.29
C PHE A 63 -2.79 -10.74 9.79
N SER A 64 -2.75 -9.61 10.48
CA SER A 64 -3.19 -9.47 11.87
C SER A 64 -3.91 -8.14 12.07
N HIS A 65 -4.79 -8.10 13.07
CA HIS A 65 -5.69 -6.98 13.30
C HIS A 65 -5.95 -6.77 14.80
N ASN A 66 -6.12 -5.52 15.21
CA ASN A 66 -6.42 -5.12 16.60
C ASN A 66 -7.88 -4.67 16.82
N PHE A 67 -8.74 -4.80 15.80
CA PHE A 67 -10.15 -4.38 15.82
C PHE A 67 -10.36 -2.87 16.04
N ASN A 68 -9.35 -2.04 15.78
CA ASN A 68 -9.51 -0.60 15.77
C ASN A 68 -10.17 -0.16 14.44
N LEU A 69 -11.43 0.27 14.53
CA LEU A 69 -12.21 0.73 13.37
C LEU A 69 -11.58 1.96 12.71
N GLU A 70 -11.06 2.91 13.50
CA GLU A 70 -10.45 4.12 12.97
C GLU A 70 -9.24 3.79 12.10
N THR A 71 -8.36 2.90 12.58
CA THR A 71 -7.16 2.53 11.81
C THR A 71 -7.52 1.67 10.59
N PHE A 72 -8.61 0.91 10.64
CA PHE A 72 -9.14 0.20 9.47
C PHE A 72 -9.62 1.17 8.40
N GLU A 73 -10.46 2.13 8.77
CA GLU A 73 -11.00 3.15 7.87
C GLU A 73 -9.89 3.98 7.25
N GLN A 74 -8.94 4.46 8.06
CA GLN A 74 -7.79 5.23 7.59
C GLN A 74 -6.95 4.47 6.54
N VAL A 75 -6.65 3.18 6.77
CA VAL A 75 -5.92 2.35 5.80
C VAL A 75 -6.71 2.18 4.50
N HIS A 76 -8.01 1.93 4.59
CA HIS A 76 -8.88 1.74 3.43
C HIS A 76 -9.04 3.03 2.61
N GLU A 77 -9.17 4.19 3.27
CA GLU A 77 -9.22 5.48 2.61
C GLU A 77 -7.93 5.80 1.84
N ARG A 78 -6.76 5.35 2.33
CA ARG A 78 -5.46 5.59 1.67
C ARG A 78 -5.29 4.81 0.36
N LEU A 79 -5.93 3.65 0.24
CA LEU A 79 -6.06 2.94 -1.05
C LEU A 79 -7.20 3.49 -1.91
N GLY A 80 -8.15 4.19 -1.28
CA GLY A 80 -9.47 4.50 -1.81
C GLY A 80 -9.52 5.15 -3.20
N VAL A 81 -10.67 4.93 -3.85
CA VAL A 81 -10.94 5.28 -5.25
C VAL A 81 -10.57 6.72 -5.59
N VAL A 82 -10.92 7.63 -4.69
CA VAL A 82 -10.69 9.07 -4.83
C VAL A 82 -9.20 9.40 -4.94
N ARG A 83 -8.33 8.76 -4.14
CA ARG A 83 -6.88 9.02 -4.17
C ARG A 83 -6.21 8.48 -5.43
N GLN A 84 -6.67 7.35 -5.93
CA GLN A 84 -6.19 6.82 -7.21
C GLN A 84 -6.59 7.74 -8.37
N MET A 85 -7.84 8.24 -8.38
CA MET A 85 -8.33 9.19 -9.38
C MET A 85 -7.56 10.52 -9.36
N GLN A 86 -7.31 11.09 -8.17
CA GLN A 86 -6.49 12.31 -8.01
C GLN A 86 -5.06 12.14 -8.51
N SER A 87 -4.57 10.90 -8.57
CA SER A 87 -3.21 10.57 -9.02
C SER A 87 -3.13 10.21 -10.51
N GLY A 88 -4.24 10.35 -11.23
CA GLY A 88 -4.31 10.13 -12.67
C GLY A 88 -4.60 8.68 -13.12
N TYR A 89 -5.18 7.86 -12.23
CA TYR A 89 -5.71 6.54 -12.58
C TYR A 89 -7.21 6.63 -12.91
N ASP A 90 -7.62 6.13 -14.08
CA ASP A 90 -8.97 6.32 -14.61
C ASP A 90 -10.06 5.42 -13.94
N GLN A 91 -9.72 4.33 -13.21
CA GLN A 91 -10.68 3.46 -12.51
C GLN A 91 -10.00 2.47 -11.55
N VAL A 92 -10.72 2.10 -10.48
CA VAL A 92 -10.19 1.44 -9.28
C VAL A 92 -10.77 0.02 -9.11
N TYR A 93 -9.89 -0.95 -9.35
CA TYR A 93 -9.92 -2.42 -9.21
C TYR A 93 -11.22 -3.24 -9.40
N PRO A 94 -11.20 -4.38 -10.14
CA PRO A 94 -10.05 -5.06 -10.76
C PRO A 94 -9.98 -4.91 -12.29
N GLY A 95 -8.77 -4.62 -12.80
CA GLY A 95 -8.43 -4.92 -14.19
C GLY A 95 -7.72 -3.84 -15.02
N VAL A 96 -6.71 -3.14 -14.46
CA VAL A 96 -5.80 -2.20 -15.16
C VAL A 96 -6.46 -0.88 -15.58
N LEU A 97 -5.79 0.26 -15.37
CA LEU A 97 -5.78 1.31 -16.39
C LEU A 97 -4.38 1.91 -16.56
N PRO A 98 -3.94 2.17 -17.81
CA PRO A 98 -2.69 2.84 -18.10
C PRO A 98 -2.73 4.28 -17.59
N ARG A 99 -1.57 4.84 -17.24
CA ARG A 99 -1.44 6.28 -16.98
C ARG A 99 -2.02 7.03 -18.17
N ARG A 100 -2.78 8.11 -17.92
CA ARG A 100 -3.12 9.08 -18.98
C ARG A 100 -1.83 9.44 -19.72
N ALA A 101 -1.72 9.04 -20.99
CA ALA A 101 -0.67 9.53 -21.87
C ALA A 101 -0.88 11.04 -21.94
N ARG A 102 0.07 11.82 -21.38
CA ARG A 102 0.09 13.27 -21.53
C ARG A 102 0.09 13.56 -23.03
N HIS A 103 -1.07 13.88 -23.59
CA HIS A 103 -1.16 14.43 -24.94
C HIS A 103 -0.57 15.83 -24.87
N GLY A 104 0.62 15.96 -25.47
CA GLY A 104 1.14 17.23 -25.95
C GLY A 104 0.68 17.48 -27.38
#